data_AF-A0A7S3B417-F1
#
_entry.id   AF-A0A7S3B417-F1
#
_cell.length_a   1.000
_cell.length_b   1.000
_cell.length_c   1.000
_cell.angle_alpha   90.00
_cell.angle_beta   90.00
_cell.angle_gamma   90.00
#
_symmetry.space_group_name_H-M   'P 1'
#
loop_
_entity.id
_entity.type
_entity.pdbx_description
1 polymer ?
#
loop_
_entity_poly.entity_id
_entity_poly.type
_entity_poly.pdbx_seq_one_letter_code
_entity_poly.pdbx_strand_id
1 'polypeptide(L)'
;LWIRFEDMKADLIEVTRQVADHIGLERTDAELSAVAARCGFDQMKSEAQKRDEAAAKEGGHVKKDHFRQGKVGGWKEVMGPDMVAEFDAKTAELAGSSGCSLTIA
;
A
#
# COMPACT_ATOMS: atom_id res chain seq x y z
N LEU A 1 -10.15 4.57 -11.87
CA LEU A 1 -8.76 4.08 -11.85
C LEU A 1 -8.68 2.87 -10.94
N TRP A 2 -8.03 1.79 -11.38
CA TRP A 2 -7.80 0.59 -10.57
C TRP A 2 -6.28 0.45 -10.33
N ILE A 3 -5.86 0.40 -9.07
CA ILE A 3 -4.45 0.34 -8.66
C ILE A 3 -4.32 -0.76 -7.61
N ARG A 4 -3.24 -1.55 -7.69
CA ARG A 4 -2.90 -2.55 -6.68
C ARG A 4 -1.81 -2.03 -5.76
N PHE A 5 -1.78 -2.54 -4.53
CA PHE A 5 -0.73 -2.18 -3.58
C PHE A 5 0.65 -2.63 -4.06
N GLU A 6 0.72 -3.76 -4.74
CA GLU A 6 1.91 -4.31 -5.35
C GLU A 6 2.48 -3.38 -6.42
N ASP A 7 1.62 -2.75 -7.24
CA ASP A 7 2.04 -1.78 -8.26
C ASP A 7 2.65 -0.54 -7.58
N MET A 8 2.02 -0.04 -6.51
CA MET A 8 2.55 1.09 -5.73
C MET A 8 3.90 0.78 -5.09
N LYS A 9 4.12 -0.47 -4.68
CA LYS A 9 5.39 -0.91 -4.09
C LYS A 9 6.46 -1.16 -5.15
N ALA A 10 6.08 -1.53 -6.37
CA ALA A 10 6.99 -1.74 -7.49
C ALA A 10 7.46 -0.41 -8.10
N ASP A 11 6.54 0.50 -8.42
CA ASP A 11 6.84 1.81 -8.97
C ASP A 11 5.81 2.85 -8.54
N LEU A 12 6.13 3.57 -7.46
CA LEU A 12 5.25 4.60 -6.92
C LEU A 12 5.16 5.83 -7.82
N ILE A 13 6.18 6.14 -8.63
CA ILE A 13 6.17 7.31 -9.52
C ILE A 13 5.18 7.06 -10.64
N GLU A 14 5.23 5.87 -11.25
CA GLU A 14 4.31 5.49 -12.31
C GLU A 14 2.86 5.46 -11.82
N VAL A 15 2.60 4.89 -10.63
CA VAL A 15 1.25 4.93 -10.05
C VAL A 15 0.81 6.37 -9.76
N THR A 16 1.72 7.24 -9.30
CA THR A 16 1.41 8.66 -9.07
C THR A 16 1.04 9.36 -10.38
N ARG A 17 1.72 9.04 -11.49
CA ARG A 17 1.38 9.53 -12.83
C ARG A 17 -0.01 9.09 -13.26
N GLN A 18 -0.33 7.80 -13.11
CA GLN A 18 -1.66 7.26 -13.43
C GLN A 18 -2.79 7.95 -12.64
N VAL A 19 -2.53 8.28 -11.36
CA VAL A 19 -3.47 9.06 -10.55
C VAL A 19 -3.62 10.47 -11.10
N ALA A 20 -2.51 11.15 -11.40
CA ALA A 20 -2.52 12.51 -11.94
C ALA A 20 -3.28 12.58 -13.28
N ASP A 21 -3.02 11.64 -14.19
CA ASP A 21 -3.71 11.54 -15.48
C ASP A 21 -5.20 11.26 -15.30
N HIS A 22 -5.56 10.37 -14.36
CA HIS A 22 -6.95 10.03 -14.12
C HIS A 22 -7.79 11.21 -13.59
N ILE A 23 -7.17 12.09 -12.80
CA ILE A 23 -7.83 13.30 -12.30
C ILE A 23 -7.66 14.52 -13.22
N GLY A 24 -6.98 14.36 -14.36
CA GLY A 24 -6.74 15.44 -15.33
C GLY A 24 -5.74 16.51 -14.84
N LEU A 25 -4.77 16.13 -14.00
CA LEU A 25 -3.77 17.03 -13.45
C LEU A 25 -2.42 16.89 -14.16
N GLU A 26 -2.13 17.77 -15.10
CA GLU A 26 -0.83 17.81 -15.77
C GLU A 26 0.27 18.26 -14.81
N ARG A 27 1.23 17.38 -14.51
CA ARG A 27 2.41 17.64 -13.67
C ARG A 27 3.69 17.23 -14.39
N THR A 28 4.78 17.90 -14.06
CA THR A 28 6.12 17.53 -14.51
C THR A 28 6.60 16.25 -13.81
N ASP A 29 7.51 15.51 -14.43
CA ASP A 29 8.14 14.33 -13.79
C ASP A 29 8.83 14.66 -12.46
N ALA A 30 9.36 15.89 -12.33
CA ALA A 30 9.97 16.36 -11.09
C ALA A 30 8.94 16.51 -9.96
N GLU A 31 7.75 17.06 -10.25
CA GLU A 31 6.66 17.17 -9.29
C GLU A 31 6.11 15.80 -8.91
N LEU A 32 5.91 14.90 -9.88
CA LEU A 32 5.47 13.53 -9.64
C LEU A 32 6.47 12.76 -8.77
N SER A 33 7.76 12.91 -9.04
CA SER A 33 8.84 12.32 -8.24
C SER A 33 8.86 12.86 -6.81
N ALA A 34 8.64 14.17 -6.63
CA ALA A 34 8.55 14.79 -5.31
C ALA A 34 7.34 14.28 -4.50
N VAL A 35 6.19 14.09 -5.16
CA VAL A 35 5.00 13.49 -4.53
C VAL A 35 5.29 12.05 -4.11
N ALA A 36 5.78 11.21 -5.04
CA ALA A 36 6.11 9.82 -4.77
C ALA A 36 7.12 9.68 -3.61
N ALA A 37 8.15 10.54 -3.56
CA ALA A 37 9.12 10.55 -2.49
C ALA A 37 8.49 10.81 -1.11
N ARG A 38 7.52 11.74 -1.02
CA ARG A 38 6.81 12.03 0.25
C ARG A 38 5.78 10.98 0.61
N CYS A 39 5.19 10.33 -0.38
CA CYS A 39 4.20 9.25 -0.21
C CYS A 39 4.84 7.87 0.01
N GLY A 40 6.17 7.77 0.04
CA GLY A 40 6.87 6.54 0.40
C GLY A 40 6.59 6.11 1.83
N PHE A 41 6.61 4.79 2.08
CA PHE A 41 6.24 4.20 3.37
C PHE A 41 7.03 4.79 4.55
N ASP A 42 8.35 4.92 4.42
CA ASP A 42 9.20 5.42 5.50
C ASP A 42 8.89 6.89 5.84
N GLN A 43 8.66 7.71 4.82
CA GLN A 43 8.29 9.12 5.02
C GLN A 43 6.91 9.24 5.63
N MET A 44 5.93 8.50 5.13
CA MET A 44 4.59 8.47 5.71
C MET A 44 4.62 8.01 7.18
N LYS A 45 5.40 6.97 7.49
CA LYS A 45 5.56 6.46 8.86
C LYS A 45 6.21 7.48 9.79
N SER A 46 7.28 8.15 9.33
CA SER A 46 7.95 9.21 10.08
C SER A 46 7.00 10.39 10.36
N GLU A 47 6.27 10.86 9.35
CA GLU A 47 5.31 11.95 9.49
C GLU A 47 4.13 11.55 10.39
N ALA A 48 3.67 10.30 10.31
CA ALA A 48 2.64 9.78 11.20
C ALA A 48 3.10 9.74 12.65
N GLN A 49 4.33 9.28 12.91
CA GLN A 49 4.89 9.28 14.26
C GLN A 49 4.93 10.69 14.86
N LYS A 50 5.36 11.70 14.09
CA LYS A 50 5.37 13.10 14.55
C LYS A 50 3.96 13.60 14.91
N ARG A 51 2.95 13.28 14.09
CA ARG A 51 1.55 13.64 14.35
C ARG A 51 1.02 12.92 15.60
N ASP A 52 1.33 11.64 15.74
CA ASP A 52 0.93 10.83 16.88
C ASP A 52 1.55 11.37 18.19
N GLU A 53 2.83 11.74 18.17
CA GLU A 53 3.51 12.37 19.30
C GLU A 53 2.88 13.71 19.69
N ALA A 54 2.44 14.52 18.71
CA ALA A 54 1.73 15.77 18.96
C ALA A 54 0.35 15.51 19.57
N ALA A 55 -0.44 14.60 18.99
CA ALA A 55 -1.76 14.23 19.47
C ALA A 55 -1.71 13.66 20.89
N ALA A 56 -0.70 12.83 21.21
CA ALA A 56 -0.52 12.28 22.56
C ALA A 56 -0.25 13.37 23.60
N LYS A 57 0.51 14.42 23.26
CA LYS A 57 0.75 15.58 24.16
C LYS A 57 -0.53 16.37 24.45
N GLU A 58 -1.47 16.37 23.52
CA GLU A 58 -2.78 17.03 23.66
C GLU A 58 -3.84 16.13 24.32
N GLY A 59 -3.47 14.92 24.77
CA GLY A 59 -4.38 13.96 25.39
C GLY A 59 -5.23 13.15 24.40
N GLY A 60 -4.90 13.19 23.11
CA GLY A 60 -5.55 12.42 22.05
C GLY A 60 -5.23 10.92 22.10
N HIS A 61 -6.14 10.10 21.54
CA HIS A 61 -5.90 8.67 21.39
C HIS A 61 -5.01 8.38 20.17
N VAL A 62 -3.92 7.65 20.40
CA VAL A 62 -2.97 7.25 19.36
C VAL A 62 -3.02 5.74 19.16
N LYS A 63 -3.29 5.32 17.92
CA LYS A 63 -3.20 3.91 17.53
C LYS A 63 -1.76 3.55 17.20
N LYS A 64 -1.13 2.78 18.09
CA LYS A 64 0.22 2.23 17.88
C LYS A 64 0.25 1.34 16.63
N ASP A 65 1.39 1.38 15.94
CA ASP A 65 1.76 0.49 14.84
C ASP A 65 0.78 0.45 13.64
N HIS A 66 0.05 1.53 13.38
CA HIS A 66 -0.80 1.62 12.19
C HIS A 66 0.01 1.58 10.88
N PHE A 67 1.28 2.03 10.91
CA PHE A 67 2.29 1.74 9.88
C PHE A 67 3.22 0.60 10.32
N ARG A 68 2.81 -0.64 10.00
CA ARG A 68 3.50 -1.85 10.48
C ARG A 68 4.77 -2.20 9.69
N GLN A 69 4.63 -2.69 8.46
CA GLN A 69 5.76 -3.23 7.66
C GLN A 69 5.90 -2.67 6.24
N GLY A 70 4.82 -2.19 5.61
CA GLY A 70 4.91 -1.56 4.29
C GLY A 70 5.48 -2.44 3.18
N LYS A 71 5.36 -3.76 3.27
CA LYS A 71 5.95 -4.73 2.34
C LYS A 71 4.90 -5.64 1.72
N VAL A 72 5.16 -6.06 0.48
CA VAL A 72 4.42 -7.13 -0.20
C VAL A 72 4.90 -8.49 0.34
N GLY A 73 4.02 -9.47 0.38
CA GLY A 73 4.39 -10.85 0.73
C GLY A 73 4.61 -11.13 2.22
N GLY A 74 4.27 -10.20 3.12
CA GLY A 74 4.42 -10.41 4.57
C GLY A 74 3.60 -11.57 5.14
N TRP A 75 2.61 -12.06 4.40
CA TRP A 75 1.82 -13.23 4.75
C TRP A 75 2.66 -14.53 4.78
N LYS A 76 3.71 -14.62 3.96
CA LYS A 76 4.61 -15.80 3.88
C LYS A 76 5.36 -16.05 5.18
N GLU A 77 5.52 -15.03 6.02
CA GLU A 77 6.20 -15.13 7.31
C GLU A 77 5.30 -15.65 8.43
N VAL A 78 3.98 -15.66 8.22
CA VAL A 78 2.99 -15.99 9.27
C VAL A 78 2.08 -17.16 8.90
N MET A 79 1.98 -17.51 7.62
CA MET A 79 1.15 -18.61 7.14
C MET A 79 1.98 -19.87 6.91
N GLY A 80 1.60 -20.96 7.57
CA GLY A 80 2.16 -22.30 7.31
C GLY A 80 1.62 -22.92 6.01
N PRO A 81 2.27 -23.97 5.48
CA PRO A 81 1.93 -24.55 4.18
C PRO A 81 0.46 -24.96 4.02
N ASP A 82 -0.15 -25.57 5.04
CA ASP A 82 -1.55 -26.00 5.00
C ASP A 82 -2.51 -24.81 4.87
N MET A 83 -2.21 -23.72 5.58
CA MET A 83 -3.01 -22.49 5.51
C MET A 83 -2.87 -21.82 4.14
N VAL A 84 -1.68 -21.82 3.56
CA VAL A 84 -1.46 -21.31 2.20
C VAL A 84 -2.27 -22.12 1.19
N ALA A 85 -2.25 -23.45 1.27
CA ALA A 85 -3.02 -24.31 0.38
C ALA A 85 -4.54 -24.08 0.49
N GLU A 86 -5.05 -23.89 1.72
CA GLU A 86 -6.47 -23.57 1.94
C GLU A 86 -6.84 -22.21 1.34
N PHE A 87 -6.01 -21.19 1.55
CA PHE A 87 -6.23 -19.86 0.99
C PHE A 87 -6.17 -19.84 -0.54
N ASP A 88 -5.23 -20.56 -1.15
CA ASP A 88 -5.13 -20.68 -2.61
C ASP A 88 -6.38 -21.35 -3.19
N ALA A 89 -6.86 -22.43 -2.57
CA ALA A 89 -8.08 -23.11 -2.99
C ALA A 89 -9.30 -22.18 -2.92
N LYS A 90 -9.45 -21.42 -1.83
CA LYS A 90 -10.54 -20.45 -1.66
C LYS A 90 -10.44 -19.27 -2.62
N THR A 91 -9.23 -18.80 -2.88
CA THR A 91 -8.99 -17.72 -3.84
C THR A 91 -9.37 -18.17 -5.25
N ALA A 92 -9.01 -19.38 -5.66
CA ALA A 92 -9.37 -19.93 -6.96
C ALA A 92 -10.90 -20.08 -7.13
N GLU A 93 -11.58 -20.58 -6.09
CA GLU A 93 -13.05 -20.70 -6.05
C GLU A 93 -13.74 -19.35 -6.28
N LEU A 94 -13.27 -18.29 -5.62
CA LEU A 94 -13.90 -16.96 -5.68
C LEU A 94 -13.48 -16.16 -6.92
N ALA A 95 -12.19 -16.21 -7.29
CA ALA A 95 -11.64 -15.43 -8.40
C ALA A 95 -12.22 -15.83 -9.75
N GLY A 96 -12.56 -17.11 -9.94
CA GLY A 96 -13.17 -17.62 -11.17
C GLY A 96 -14.49 -16.93 -11.56
N SER A 97 -15.16 -16.27 -10.61
CA SER A 97 -16.43 -15.56 -10.82
C SER A 97 -16.29 -14.05 -11.08
N SER A 98 -15.12 -13.45 -10.83
CA SER A 98 -14.99 -11.99 -10.70
C SER A 98 -14.13 -11.32 -11.78
N GLY A 99 -13.49 -12.08 -12.67
CA GLY A 99 -12.57 -11.53 -13.69
C GLY A 99 -11.35 -10.80 -13.11
N CYS A 100 -11.14 -10.88 -11.79
CA CYS A 100 -10.06 -10.24 -11.07
C CYS A 100 -8.93 -11.24 -10.85
N SER A 101 -7.81 -11.08 -11.55
CA SER A 101 -6.58 -11.84 -11.29
C SER A 101 -5.64 -11.01 -10.42
N LEU A 102 -5.42 -11.44 -9.18
CA LEU A 102 -4.37 -10.90 -8.33
C LEU A 102 -3.06 -11.61 -8.71
N THR A 103 -2.00 -10.87 -9.03
CA THR A 103 -0.67 -11.45 -9.20
C THR A 103 -0.13 -11.78 -7.81
N ILE A 104 -0.19 -13.06 -7.43
CA ILE A 104 0.37 -13.53 -6.17
C ILE A 104 1.88 -13.66 -6.37
N ALA A 105 2.65 -12.71 -5.86
CA ALA A 105 4.12 -12.75 -5.85
C ALA A 105 4.65 -13.52 -4.64
#